data_AF-A0A6G3X7X3-F1
#
_entry.id   AF-A0A6G3X7X3-F1
#
_cell.length_a   1.000
_cell.length_b   1.000
_cell.length_c   1.000
_cell.angle_alpha   90.00
_cell.angle_beta   90.00
_cell.angle_gamma   90.00
#
_symmetry.space_group_name_H-M   'P 1'
#
loop_
_entity.id
_entity.type
_entity.pdbx_description
1 polymer ?
#
loop_
_entity_poly.entity_id
_entity_poly.type
_entity_poly.pdbx_seq_one_letter_code
_entity_poly.pdbx_strand_id
1 'polypeptide(L)'
;PDFIPVQTPVVTDHERTVNRLEELADTATELTDVRPGPLGTLDVYVFADGTTLCMTPGHRETAERLADALRAGRQPVLLGGSGVSGAYALTFSCGEDNVYILADRVIASF
;
A
#
# COMPACT_ATOMS: atom_id res chain seq x y z
N PRO A 1 -35.21 -9.31 -11.58
CA PRO A 1 -34.30 -8.54 -10.70
C PRO A 1 -33.14 -7.98 -11.53
N ASP A 2 -33.23 -6.70 -11.89
CA ASP A 2 -32.19 -5.98 -12.61
C ASP A 2 -31.06 -5.58 -11.66
N PHE A 3 -29.85 -6.05 -11.94
CA PHE A 3 -28.64 -5.62 -11.26
C PHE A 3 -28.13 -4.37 -11.97
N ILE A 4 -28.31 -3.20 -11.36
CA ILE A 4 -27.71 -1.95 -11.85
C ILE A 4 -26.35 -1.80 -11.15
N PRO A 5 -25.22 -2.01 -11.83
CA PRO A 5 -23.92 -1.75 -11.22
C PRO A 5 -23.82 -0.25 -10.93
N VAL A 6 -23.73 0.11 -9.65
CA VAL A 6 -23.29 1.45 -9.24
C VAL A 6 -21.84 1.58 -9.71
N GLN A 7 -21.64 2.32 -10.79
CA GLN A 7 -20.31 2.77 -11.19
C GLN A 7 -19.92 3.90 -10.25
N THR A 8 -19.30 3.56 -9.12
CA THR A 8 -18.50 4.54 -8.37
C THR A 8 -17.42 5.08 -9.32
N PRO A 9 -17.24 6.40 -9.44
CA PRO A 9 -16.27 6.94 -10.38
C PRO A 9 -14.88 6.50 -9.95
N VAL A 10 -14.19 5.74 -10.80
CA VAL A 10 -12.81 5.26 -10.58
C VAL A 10 -11.85 6.43 -10.34
N VAL A 11 -12.16 7.61 -10.88
CA VAL A 11 -11.38 8.85 -10.72
C VAL A 11 -11.36 9.34 -9.26
N THR A 12 -12.50 9.26 -8.56
CA THR A 12 -12.57 9.63 -7.13
C THR A 12 -11.77 8.69 -6.23
N ASP A 13 -11.58 7.43 -6.64
CA ASP A 13 -10.80 6.46 -5.87
C ASP A 13 -9.29 6.72 -5.99
N HIS A 14 -8.85 7.18 -7.18
CA HIS A 14 -7.45 7.50 -7.42
C HIS A 14 -6.97 8.69 -6.59
N GLU A 15 -7.65 9.83 -6.67
CA GLU A 15 -7.30 11.03 -5.89
C GLU A 15 -7.36 10.76 -4.39
N ARG A 16 -8.39 10.04 -3.94
CA ARG A 16 -8.53 9.66 -2.53
C ARG A 16 -7.37 8.78 -2.07
N THR A 17 -6.97 7.80 -2.88
CA THR A 17 -5.83 6.93 -2.57
C THR A 17 -4.53 7.72 -2.51
N VAL A 18 -4.28 8.61 -3.47
CA VAL A 18 -3.06 9.45 -3.47
C VAL A 18 -3.01 10.34 -2.23
N ASN A 19 -4.09 11.05 -1.92
CA ASN A 19 -4.17 11.87 -0.71
C ASN A 19 -3.92 11.03 0.55
N ARG A 20 -4.45 9.80 0.60
CA ARG A 20 -4.23 8.92 1.74
C ARG A 20 -2.79 8.44 1.86
N LEU A 21 -2.13 8.17 0.73
CA LEU A 21 -0.71 7.83 0.71
C LEU A 21 0.16 9.02 1.15
N GLU A 22 -0.19 10.24 0.75
CA GLU A 22 0.48 11.47 1.21
C GLU A 22 0.31 11.67 2.72
N GLU A 23 -0.91 11.50 3.24
CA GLU A 23 -1.18 11.59 4.68
C GLU A 23 -0.35 10.57 5.48
N LEU A 24 -0.35 9.29 5.07
CA LEU A 24 0.44 8.25 5.73
C LEU A 24 1.94 8.56 5.73
N ALA A 25 2.43 9.18 4.66
CA ALA A 25 3.83 9.57 4.54
C ALA A 25 4.17 10.79 5.42
N ASP A 26 3.30 11.80 5.45
CA ASP A 26 3.47 13.01 6.26
C ASP A 26 3.44 12.69 7.77
N THR A 27 2.54 11.78 8.17
CA THR A 27 2.45 11.33 9.58
C THR A 27 3.48 10.26 9.94
N ALA A 28 4.25 9.77 8.96
CA ALA A 28 5.16 8.63 9.12
C ALA A 28 4.49 7.45 9.84
N THR A 29 3.27 7.09 9.42
CA THR A 29 2.52 6.03 10.10
C THR A 29 3.23 4.70 9.92
N GLU A 30 3.45 4.01 11.04
CA GLU A 30 4.15 2.73 11.09
C GLU A 30 3.31 1.60 10.48
N LEU A 31 3.96 0.72 9.73
CA LEU A 31 3.41 -0.58 9.37
C LEU A 31 3.35 -1.47 10.62
N THR A 32 2.24 -2.18 10.77
CA THR A 32 1.99 -3.13 11.85
C THR A 32 1.87 -4.56 11.34
N ASP A 33 1.42 -4.75 10.09
CA ASP A 33 1.31 -6.07 9.47
C ASP A 33 1.49 -5.98 7.95
N VAL A 34 2.12 -7.01 7.37
CA VAL A 34 2.31 -7.16 5.93
C VAL A 34 1.97 -8.59 5.54
N ARG A 35 0.94 -8.72 4.70
CA ARG A 35 0.40 -10.00 4.23
C ARG A 35 0.62 -10.11 2.72
N PRO A 36 1.73 -10.76 2.29
CA PRO A 36 1.96 -11.01 0.88
C PRO A 36 0.94 -11.99 0.32
N GLY A 37 0.46 -11.72 -0.89
CA GLY A 37 -0.53 -12.57 -1.55
C GLY A 37 0.05 -13.89 -2.02
N PRO A 38 -0.76 -14.97 -2.06
CA PRO A 38 -0.35 -16.17 -2.77
C PRO A 38 -0.08 -15.80 -4.23
N LEU A 39 1.11 -16.18 -4.73
CA LEU A 39 1.57 -15.92 -6.10
C LEU A 39 1.82 -14.43 -6.45
N GLY A 40 1.95 -13.53 -5.46
CA GLY A 40 2.22 -12.11 -5.73
C GLY A 40 1.06 -11.39 -6.44
N THR A 41 -0.16 -11.87 -6.22
CA THR A 41 -1.37 -11.32 -6.86
C THR A 41 -1.91 -10.10 -6.12
N LEU A 42 -1.96 -10.17 -4.79
CA LEU A 42 -2.49 -9.11 -3.94
C LEU A 42 -1.71 -9.05 -2.63
N ASP A 43 -1.02 -7.94 -2.39
CA ASP A 43 -0.39 -7.69 -1.10
C ASP A 43 -1.26 -6.78 -0.23
N VAL A 44 -1.35 -7.07 1.07
CA VAL A 44 -2.15 -6.29 2.03
C VAL A 44 -1.27 -5.76 3.15
N TYR A 45 -1.17 -4.45 3.27
CA TYR A 45 -0.30 -3.76 4.24
C TYR A 45 -1.18 -3.02 5.25
N VAL A 46 -0.92 -3.19 6.53
CA VAL A 46 -1.71 -2.60 7.62
C VAL A 46 -0.85 -1.61 8.39
N PHE A 47 -1.38 -0.43 8.62
CA PHE A 47 -0.75 0.67 9.31
C PHE A 47 -1.28 0.81 10.74
N ALA A 48 -0.51 1.47 11.61
CA ALA A 48 -0.84 1.67 13.02
C ALA A 48 -2.11 2.48 13.26
N ASP A 49 -2.49 3.34 12.32
CA ASP A 49 -3.73 4.12 12.38
C ASP A 49 -4.98 3.35 11.92
N GLY A 50 -4.81 2.07 11.55
CA GLY A 50 -5.87 1.20 11.05
C GLY A 50 -5.96 1.16 9.53
N THR A 51 -5.22 2.01 8.80
CA THR A 51 -5.26 2.00 7.33
C THR A 51 -4.78 0.67 6.77
N THR A 52 -5.48 0.21 5.75
CA THR A 52 -5.09 -0.96 4.96
C THR A 52 -4.83 -0.55 3.52
N LEU A 53 -3.70 -0.95 2.98
CA LEU A 53 -3.36 -0.82 1.56
C LEU A 53 -3.43 -2.19 0.90
N CYS A 54 -4.28 -2.30 -0.12
CA CYS A 54 -4.38 -3.47 -0.99
C CYS A 54 -3.70 -3.14 -2.32
N MET A 55 -2.67 -3.92 -2.70
CA MET A 55 -1.83 -3.63 -3.86
C MET A 55 -1.83 -4.76 -4.88
N THR A 56 -1.97 -4.43 -6.17
CA THR A 56 -2.02 -5.39 -7.28
C THR A 56 -1.24 -4.88 -8.49
N PRO A 57 -0.39 -5.71 -9.13
CA PRO A 57 0.11 -6.99 -8.62
C PRO A 57 0.93 -6.77 -7.34
N GLY A 58 0.99 -7.79 -6.49
CA GLY A 58 1.86 -7.78 -5.31
C GLY A 58 3.33 -7.92 -5.71
N HIS A 59 4.23 -7.35 -4.92
CA HIS A 59 5.67 -7.49 -5.09
C HIS A 59 6.23 -8.36 -3.97
N ARG A 60 6.11 -9.68 -4.15
CA ARG A 60 6.36 -10.68 -3.10
C ARG A 60 7.67 -10.49 -2.35
N GLU A 61 8.80 -10.34 -3.06
CA GLU A 61 10.12 -10.17 -2.44
C GLU A 61 10.16 -8.95 -1.51
N THR A 62 9.54 -7.85 -1.95
CA THR A 62 9.47 -6.61 -1.19
C THR A 62 8.56 -6.75 0.02
N ALA A 63 7.38 -7.34 -0.16
CA ALA A 63 6.45 -7.61 0.92
C ALA A 63 7.06 -8.56 1.97
N GLU A 64 7.82 -9.57 1.55
CA GLU A 64 8.56 -10.47 2.43
C GLU A 64 9.64 -9.71 3.21
N ARG A 65 10.42 -8.83 2.56
CA ARG A 65 11.41 -7.98 3.26
C ARG A 65 10.77 -7.08 4.30
N LEU A 66 9.63 -6.47 4.01
CA LEU A 66 8.89 -5.63 4.97
C LEU A 66 8.33 -6.47 6.12
N ALA A 67 7.76 -7.64 5.83
CA ALA A 67 7.28 -8.56 6.84
C ALA A 67 8.42 -9.05 7.75
N ASP A 68 9.60 -9.31 7.20
CA ASP A 68 10.79 -9.69 7.98
C ASP A 68 11.32 -8.53 8.82
N ALA A 69 11.23 -7.29 8.33
CA ALA A 69 11.54 -6.10 9.13
C ALA A 69 10.61 -6.00 10.35
N LEU A 70 9.30 -6.20 10.16
CA LEU A 70 8.32 -6.24 11.25
C LEU A 70 8.63 -7.36 12.26
N ARG A 71 8.95 -8.56 11.77
CA ARG A 71 9.35 -9.69 12.64
C ARG A 71 10.64 -9.41 13.43
N ALA A 72 11.54 -8.60 12.87
CA ALA A 72 12.76 -8.15 13.54
C ALA A 72 12.52 -6.98 14.53
N GLY A 73 11.27 -6.55 14.74
CA GLY A 73 10.92 -5.44 15.62
C GLY A 73 11.21 -4.06 15.03
N ARG A 74 11.48 -3.97 13.73
CA ARG A 74 11.54 -2.68 13.02
C ARG A 74 10.12 -2.27 12.64
N GLN A 75 9.91 -0.96 12.52
CA GLN A 75 8.63 -0.37 12.12
C GLN A 75 8.83 0.41 10.81
N PRO A 76 8.73 -0.27 9.65
CA PRO A 76 8.70 0.40 8.35
C PRO A 76 7.62 1.48 8.29
N VAL A 77 7.93 2.62 7.69
CA VAL A 77 6.96 3.69 7.42
C VAL A 77 6.91 3.97 5.93
N LEU A 78 5.76 4.45 5.44
CA LEU A 78 5.69 4.99 4.08
C LEU A 78 6.42 6.34 4.08
N LEU A 79 7.38 6.50 3.16
CA LEU A 79 8.13 7.75 2.98
C LEU A 79 7.56 8.62 1.86
N GLY A 80 6.74 8.02 1.01
CA GLY A 80 6.05 8.71 -0.07
C GLY A 80 5.33 7.74 -0.99
N GLY A 81 4.17 8.16 -1.48
CA GLY A 81 3.42 7.47 -2.52
C GLY A 81 3.02 8.45 -3.60
N SER A 82 3.14 8.05 -4.86
CA SER A 82 2.72 8.87 -6.00
C SER A 82 1.94 8.03 -7.02
N GLY A 83 0.92 8.63 -7.61
CA GLY A 83 0.22 8.08 -8.76
C GLY A 83 0.86 8.56 -10.06
N VAL A 84 1.28 7.64 -10.93
CA VAL A 84 1.87 7.95 -12.25
C VAL A 84 1.15 7.15 -13.32
N SER A 85 0.41 7.84 -14.20
CA SER A 85 -0.25 7.24 -15.36
C SER A 85 -1.10 6.00 -15.05
N GLY A 86 -1.79 6.00 -13.91
CA GLY A 86 -2.65 4.89 -13.47
C GLY A 86 -1.95 3.85 -12.59
N ALA A 87 -0.62 3.86 -12.50
CA ALA A 87 0.15 3.07 -11.56
C ALA A 87 0.52 3.87 -10.31
N TYR A 88 1.08 3.20 -9.31
CA TYR A 88 1.52 3.76 -8.05
C TYR A 88 2.97 3.39 -7.78
N ALA A 89 3.76 4.39 -7.35
CA ALA A 89 5.11 4.19 -6.84
C ALA A 89 5.14 4.53 -5.35
N LEU A 90 5.51 3.55 -4.51
CA LEU A 90 5.59 3.69 -3.06
C LEU A 90 7.03 3.47 -2.59
N THR A 91 7.45 4.26 -1.61
CA THR A 91 8.75 4.10 -0.95
C THR A 91 8.53 3.82 0.53
N PHE A 92 9.10 2.73 1.03
CA PHE A 92 9.07 2.36 2.44
C PHE A 92 10.47 2.41 3.04
N SER A 93 10.57 2.83 4.29
CA SER A 93 11.78 2.60 5.08
C SER A 93 11.86 1.13 5.48
N CYS A 94 13.06 0.54 5.47
CA CYS A 94 13.30 -0.84 5.88
C CYS A 94 14.61 -0.95 6.66
N GLY A 95 14.66 -0.30 7.83
CA GLY A 95 15.90 -0.13 8.59
C GLY A 95 16.79 0.92 7.95
N GLU A 96 18.01 0.54 7.55
CA GLU A 96 18.98 1.44 6.91
C GLU A 96 18.74 1.61 5.39
N ASP A 97 17.97 0.70 4.80
CA ASP A 97 17.64 0.70 3.37
C ASP A 97 16.22 1.20 3.11
N ASN A 98 15.99 1.65 1.89
CA ASN A 98 14.65 1.91 1.36
C ASN A 98 14.21 0.79 0.43
N VAL A 99 12.92 0.53 0.45
CA VAL A 99 12.28 -0.47 -0.41
C VAL A 99 11.24 0.24 -1.28
N TYR A 100 11.26 -0.09 -2.56
CA TYR A 100 10.43 0.56 -3.57
C TYR A 100 9.43 -0.44 -4.14
N ILE A 101 8.19 0.00 -4.31
CA ILE A 101 7.09 -0.81 -4.86
C ILE A 101 6.47 -0.07 -6.03
N LEU A 102 6.27 -0.81 -7.12
CA LEU A 102 5.43 -0.40 -8.24
C LEU A 102 4.19 -1.28 -8.26
N ALA A 103 3.01 -0.68 -8.22
CA ALA A 103 1.74 -1.37 -8.26
C ALA A 103 0.83 -0.74 -9.31
N ASP A 104 0.13 -1.56 -10.09
CA ASP A 104 -0.86 -1.09 -11.07
C ASP A 104 -2.09 -0.51 -10.37
N ARG A 105 -2.44 -1.08 -9.21
CA ARG A 105 -3.56 -0.63 -8.39
C ARG A 105 -3.19 -0.64 -6.93
N VAL A 106 -3.55 0.44 -6.25
CA VAL A 106 -3.51 0.57 -4.79
C VAL A 106 -4.89 1.01 -4.36
N ILE A 107 -5.42 0.36 -3.33
CA ILE A 107 -6.68 0.76 -2.70
C ILE A 107 -6.34 1.01 -1.23
N ALA A 108 -6.63 2.23 -0.76
CA ALA A 108 -6.53 2.58 0.65
C ALA A 108 -7.90 2.52 1.33
N SER A 109 -8.02 1.73 2.40
CA SER A 109 -9.25 1.56 3.17
C SER A 109 -8.99 1.72 4.66
N PHE A 110 -10.03 2.11 5.40
CA PHE A 110 -10.02 2.39 6.85
C PHE A 110 -10.99 1.44 7.55
#